data_AF-A0AAU1UPI3-F1
#
_entry.id   AF-A0AAU1UPI3-F1
#
_cell.length_a   1.000
_cell.length_b   1.000
_cell.length_c   1.000
_cell.angle_alpha   90.00
_cell.angle_beta   90.00
_cell.angle_gamma   90.00
#
_symmetry.space_group_name_H-M   'P 1'
#
loop_
_entity.id
_entity.type
_entity.pdbx_description
1 polymer ?
#
loop_
_entity_poly.entity_id
_entity_poly.type
_entity_poly.pdbx_seq_one_letter_code
_entity_poly.pdbx_strand_id
1 'polypeptide(L)'
;MNWRRRLNLEPNTPAGAKRSFTAGHHGCVHARTRRPTACLPLLSLSVPGSAVYVTSVQLGVDWEEFVLANARLWSANLVTWIDGFAAAFDRPVNETTVEPEMLASYAWGRQVTGPQFVHALDVRNRVARSIGAYFSNRDLLLTPTLPELPVPIGAYTEGSEGADGRGWLAHLFHRSPFTAAFNVAGTPAMSVPLSTDPTTGLPIGIQVAAGYGREDTLFRLAGQLEKAAPWAQRTPAVWAGGDQVG
;
A
#
# COMPACT_ATOMS: atom_id res chain seq x y z
N MET A 1 26.77 2.96 20.23
CA MET A 1 27.67 1.92 19.67
C MET A 1 27.36 1.75 18.19
N ASN A 2 28.35 1.99 17.33
CA ASN A 2 28.19 2.36 15.92
C ASN A 2 28.53 1.16 15.00
N TRP A 3 27.60 0.72 14.15
CA TRP A 3 27.72 -0.41 13.21
C TRP A 3 28.66 -0.14 12.00
N ARG A 4 29.36 0.99 11.98
CA ARG A 4 30.23 1.46 10.88
C ARG A 4 31.63 0.82 10.79
N ARG A 5 31.86 -0.40 11.30
CA ARG A 5 33.15 -1.09 11.12
C ARG A 5 32.99 -2.57 10.79
N ARG A 6 32.74 -2.84 9.51
CA ARG A 6 33.25 -4.00 8.76
C ARG A 6 33.10 -3.65 7.29
N LEU A 7 34.22 -3.26 6.68
CA LEU A 7 34.60 -3.36 5.27
C LEU A 7 35.84 -2.45 5.13
N ASN A 8 37.01 -3.09 5.27
CA ASN A 8 38.31 -2.47 5.06
C ASN A 8 38.45 -2.05 3.59
N LEU A 9 38.38 -0.77 3.29
CA LEU A 9 39.03 -0.14 2.12
C LEU A 9 39.21 1.36 2.42
N GLU A 10 40.44 1.79 2.68
CA GLU A 10 40.99 3.16 2.52
C GLU A 10 42.53 3.01 2.74
N PRO A 11 43.42 3.81 2.11
CA PRO A 11 43.24 5.25 1.97
C PRO A 11 43.56 5.83 0.59
N ASN A 12 42.74 6.78 0.14
CA ASN A 12 43.25 8.10 -0.24
C ASN A 12 42.12 9.12 -0.39
N THR A 13 42.01 10.01 0.60
CA THR A 13 41.28 11.28 0.50
C THR A 13 42.26 12.42 0.21
N PRO A 14 41.79 13.54 -0.35
CA PRO A 14 41.87 14.75 0.47
C PRO A 14 40.54 15.51 0.59
N ALA A 15 40.19 15.71 1.87
CA ALA A 15 39.63 16.90 2.51
C ALA A 15 38.48 17.70 1.89
N GLY A 16 37.37 17.79 2.64
CA GLY A 16 36.67 19.06 2.84
C GLY A 16 35.15 19.03 2.73
N ALA A 17 34.46 18.63 3.81
CA ALA A 17 33.25 19.29 4.33
C ALA A 17 32.58 18.40 5.40
N LYS A 18 32.62 18.85 6.65
CA LYS A 18 31.74 18.32 7.69
C LYS A 18 30.30 18.63 7.29
N ARG A 19 29.44 17.62 7.13
CA ARG A 19 27.98 17.80 7.13
C ARG A 19 27.35 16.82 8.10
N SER A 20 26.97 17.36 9.25
CA SER A 20 25.98 16.78 10.16
C SER A 20 24.63 16.70 9.44
N PHE A 21 24.01 15.52 9.44
CA PHE A 21 22.61 15.37 9.03
C PHE A 21 21.74 15.34 10.30
N THR A 22 21.02 16.44 10.53
CA THR A 22 19.86 16.47 11.41
C THR A 22 18.64 16.02 10.62
N ALA A 23 17.87 15.10 11.19
CA ALA A 23 16.58 14.68 10.65
C ALA A 23 15.59 15.84 10.73
N GLY A 24 15.25 16.42 9.59
CA GLY A 24 14.20 17.43 9.45
C GLY A 24 13.01 16.83 8.72
N HIS A 25 11.82 17.02 9.29
CA HIS A 25 10.54 16.82 8.63
C HIS A 25 10.47 17.58 7.30
N HIS A 26 9.79 16.98 6.32
CA HIS A 26 9.52 17.46 4.94
C HIS A 26 10.74 17.54 4.00
N GLY A 27 10.70 16.78 2.91
CA GLY A 27 11.78 16.74 1.91
C GLY A 27 11.34 16.28 0.53
N CYS A 28 10.47 17.05 -0.11
CA CYS A 28 10.22 17.00 -1.55
C CYS A 28 11.33 17.80 -2.27
N VAL A 29 12.16 17.16 -3.10
CA VAL A 29 13.18 17.88 -3.89
C VAL A 29 12.54 18.46 -5.14
N HIS A 30 12.42 19.79 -5.18
CA HIS A 30 11.89 20.55 -6.31
C HIS A 30 12.95 20.76 -7.41
N ALA A 31 12.60 20.40 -8.64
CA ALA A 31 13.06 21.10 -9.85
C ALA A 31 11.83 21.77 -10.49
N ARG A 32 11.95 23.05 -10.85
CA ARG A 32 10.86 23.93 -11.32
C ARG A 32 10.07 23.31 -12.49
N THR A 33 8.82 22.93 -12.24
CA THR A 33 7.61 23.22 -13.03
C THR A 33 6.39 22.59 -12.33
N ARG A 34 5.25 23.28 -12.35
CA ARG A 34 4.04 22.98 -11.55
C ARG A 34 3.38 21.64 -11.94
N ARG A 35 3.30 20.69 -11.00
CA ARG A 35 2.18 19.73 -10.69
C ARG A 35 2.73 18.58 -9.81
N PRO A 36 1.98 18.08 -8.79
CA PRO A 36 2.42 16.95 -7.99
C PRO A 36 2.26 15.64 -8.76
N THR A 37 3.34 15.12 -9.34
CA THR A 37 3.47 13.71 -9.70
C THR A 37 3.84 12.92 -8.44
N ALA A 38 3.04 11.93 -8.06
CA ALA A 38 3.36 11.01 -6.98
C ALA A 38 4.65 10.23 -7.34
N CYS A 39 5.77 10.62 -6.75
CA CYS A 39 7.07 9.96 -6.88
C CYS A 39 7.50 9.49 -5.50
N LEU A 40 7.67 8.18 -5.33
CA LEU A 40 8.12 7.57 -4.06
C LEU A 40 9.44 6.81 -4.28
N PRO A 41 10.45 6.98 -3.41
CA PRO A 41 11.74 6.34 -3.55
C PRO A 41 11.66 4.85 -3.17
N LEU A 42 12.28 3.99 -3.97
CA LEU A 42 12.30 2.54 -3.79
C LEU A 42 13.69 2.05 -3.37
N LEU A 43 13.75 1.16 -2.37
CA LEU A 43 14.97 0.53 -1.88
C LEU A 43 15.43 -0.60 -2.83
N SER A 44 16.73 -0.69 -3.06
CA SER A 44 17.32 -1.67 -3.98
C SER A 44 17.60 -3.02 -3.28
N LEU A 45 17.01 -4.11 -3.77
CA LEU A 45 17.33 -5.49 -3.38
C LEU A 45 18.18 -6.13 -4.48
N SER A 46 19.49 -6.26 -4.26
CA SER A 46 20.39 -6.89 -5.24
C SER A 46 20.21 -8.40 -5.22
N VAL A 47 19.52 -8.93 -6.23
CA VAL A 47 19.53 -10.35 -6.58
C VAL A 47 20.64 -10.55 -7.63
N PRO A 48 21.54 -11.54 -7.50
CA PRO A 48 22.64 -11.74 -8.46
C PRO A 48 22.13 -11.81 -9.91
N GLY A 49 22.64 -10.95 -10.78
CA GLY A 49 22.22 -10.85 -12.19
C GLY A 49 20.97 -10.00 -12.45
N SER A 50 20.38 -9.38 -11.43
CA SER A 50 19.18 -8.53 -11.57
C SER A 50 19.55 -7.04 -11.53
N ALA A 51 19.03 -6.27 -12.48
CA ALA A 51 19.15 -4.81 -12.46
C ALA A 51 18.05 -4.21 -11.59
N VAL A 52 18.43 -3.50 -10.52
CA VAL A 52 17.49 -2.79 -9.64
C VAL A 52 17.59 -1.31 -9.92
N TYR A 53 16.45 -0.67 -10.13
CA TYR A 53 16.37 0.76 -10.39
C TYR A 53 15.12 1.35 -9.74
N VAL A 54 15.23 2.62 -9.35
CA VAL A 54 14.07 3.38 -8.90
C VAL A 54 13.20 3.71 -10.10
N THR A 55 11.90 3.51 -9.97
CA THR A 55 10.95 3.76 -11.05
C THR A 55 9.66 4.34 -10.51
N SER A 56 8.91 5.01 -11.38
CA SER A 56 7.55 5.47 -11.13
C SER A 56 6.62 4.68 -12.04
N VAL A 57 5.53 4.17 -11.45
CA VAL A 57 4.51 3.42 -12.16
C VAL A 57 3.39 4.38 -12.54
N GLN A 58 3.06 4.44 -13.81
CA GLN A 58 1.92 5.22 -14.28
C GLN A 58 0.68 4.35 -14.25
N LEU A 59 -0.42 4.83 -13.65
CA LEU A 59 -1.68 4.10 -13.59
C LEU A 59 -2.55 4.30 -14.85
N GLY A 60 -2.13 5.15 -15.78
CA GLY A 60 -2.92 5.50 -16.98
C GLY A 60 -4.10 6.44 -16.69
N VAL A 61 -4.26 6.86 -15.44
CA VAL A 61 -5.19 7.87 -14.92
C VAL A 61 -4.49 8.63 -13.80
N ASP A 62 -4.98 9.82 -13.47
CA ASP A 62 -4.50 10.53 -12.29
C ASP A 62 -5.03 9.90 -10.98
N TRP A 63 -4.41 10.26 -9.86
CA TRP A 63 -4.73 9.67 -8.56
C TRP A 63 -6.14 10.01 -8.08
N GLU A 64 -6.63 11.22 -8.35
CA GLU A 64 -7.97 11.65 -7.92
C GLU A 64 -9.06 10.91 -8.71
N GLU A 65 -8.86 10.73 -10.02
CA GLU A 65 -9.72 9.93 -10.89
C GLU A 65 -9.71 8.46 -10.46
N PHE A 66 -8.53 7.92 -10.13
CA PHE A 66 -8.39 6.56 -9.59
C PHE A 66 -9.21 6.38 -8.30
N VAL A 67 -9.03 7.25 -7.32
CA VAL A 67 -9.74 7.18 -6.04
C VAL A 67 -11.25 7.35 -6.23
N LEU A 68 -11.67 8.34 -7.04
CA LEU A 68 -13.10 8.59 -7.28
C LEU A 68 -13.78 7.43 -8.01
N ALA A 69 -13.13 6.82 -8.99
CA ALA A 69 -13.67 5.65 -9.69
C ALA A 69 -13.85 4.47 -8.73
N ASN A 70 -12.84 4.19 -7.90
CA ASN A 70 -12.94 3.12 -6.92
C ASN A 70 -14.01 3.39 -5.86
N ALA A 71 -14.11 4.63 -5.36
CA ALA A 71 -15.16 5.02 -4.43
C ALA A 71 -16.55 4.73 -5.03
N ARG A 72 -16.79 5.15 -6.28
CA ARG A 72 -18.07 4.89 -6.98
C ARG A 72 -18.39 3.40 -7.07
N LEU A 73 -17.43 2.58 -7.49
CA LEU A 73 -17.63 1.13 -7.61
C LEU A 73 -17.90 0.48 -6.25
N TRP A 74 -17.12 0.83 -5.23
CA TRP A 74 -17.22 0.26 -3.89
C TRP A 74 -18.53 0.65 -3.22
N SER A 75 -18.87 1.94 -3.21
CA SER A 75 -20.10 2.42 -2.58
C SER A 75 -21.35 1.92 -3.31
N ALA A 76 -21.35 1.87 -4.65
CA ALA A 76 -22.49 1.30 -5.39
C ALA A 76 -22.68 -0.20 -5.11
N ASN A 77 -21.58 -0.98 -5.05
CA ASN A 77 -21.65 -2.38 -4.67
C ASN A 77 -22.14 -2.55 -3.22
N LEU A 78 -21.66 -1.71 -2.31
CA LEU A 78 -22.03 -1.72 -0.90
C LEU A 78 -23.55 -1.56 -0.69
N VAL A 79 -24.22 -0.71 -1.49
CA VAL A 79 -25.69 -0.57 -1.42
C VAL A 79 -26.37 -1.92 -1.58
N THR A 80 -25.96 -2.71 -2.56
CA THR A 80 -26.57 -4.02 -2.85
C THR A 80 -26.37 -5.00 -1.70
N TRP A 81 -25.20 -4.97 -1.05
CA TRP A 81 -24.90 -5.83 0.10
C TRP A 81 -25.71 -5.43 1.33
N ILE A 82 -25.74 -4.12 1.66
CA ILE A 82 -26.47 -3.63 2.82
C ILE A 82 -27.98 -3.86 2.66
N ASP A 83 -28.55 -3.56 1.49
CA ASP A 83 -29.98 -3.82 1.23
C ASP A 83 -30.29 -5.32 1.35
N GLY A 84 -29.41 -6.17 0.83
CA GLY A 84 -29.54 -7.62 0.92
C GLY A 84 -29.51 -8.13 2.37
N PHE A 85 -28.56 -7.66 3.18
CA PHE A 85 -28.50 -8.04 4.60
C PHE A 85 -29.67 -7.47 5.41
N ALA A 86 -30.04 -6.20 5.16
CA ALA A 86 -31.18 -5.56 5.81
C ALA A 86 -32.47 -6.37 5.58
N ALA A 87 -32.70 -6.79 4.33
CA ALA A 87 -33.83 -7.64 3.97
C ALA A 87 -33.72 -9.04 4.60
N ALA A 88 -32.54 -9.67 4.57
CA ALA A 88 -32.35 -11.03 5.09
C ALA A 88 -32.52 -11.14 6.61
N PHE A 89 -32.18 -10.09 7.34
CA PHE A 89 -32.24 -10.06 8.81
C PHE A 89 -33.40 -9.24 9.38
N ASP A 90 -34.27 -8.70 8.52
CA ASP A 90 -35.35 -7.78 8.89
C ASP A 90 -34.86 -6.64 9.80
N ARG A 91 -33.79 -5.97 9.36
CA ARG A 91 -33.16 -4.87 10.09
C ARG A 91 -33.23 -3.57 9.31
N PRO A 92 -33.45 -2.42 9.97
CA PRO A 92 -33.39 -1.14 9.29
C PRO A 92 -31.95 -0.86 8.81
N VAL A 93 -31.79 0.05 7.86
CA VAL A 93 -30.48 0.60 7.48
C VAL A 93 -30.34 1.97 8.13
N ASN A 94 -29.82 1.99 9.37
CA ASN A 94 -29.53 3.21 10.11
C ASN A 94 -28.38 3.01 11.12
N GLU A 95 -28.10 4.06 11.90
CA GLU A 95 -27.00 4.11 12.88
C GLU A 95 -27.09 3.04 13.98
N THR A 96 -28.26 2.42 14.21
CA THR A 96 -28.40 1.35 15.21
C THR A 96 -27.90 -0.01 14.72
N THR A 97 -27.66 -0.12 13.41
CA THR A 97 -27.34 -1.39 12.72
C THR A 97 -26.13 -1.32 11.79
N VAL A 98 -25.69 -0.11 11.44
CA VAL A 98 -24.61 0.13 10.48
C VAL A 98 -23.68 1.20 11.04
N GLU A 99 -22.38 0.94 10.99
CA GLU A 99 -21.33 1.88 11.40
C GLU A 99 -21.42 3.20 10.61
N PRO A 100 -21.09 4.35 11.21
CA PRO A 100 -21.28 5.67 10.59
C PRO A 100 -20.63 5.81 9.21
N GLU A 101 -19.40 5.34 9.03
CA GLU A 101 -18.63 5.43 7.79
C GLU A 101 -19.25 4.56 6.68
N MET A 102 -19.79 3.41 7.07
CA MET A 102 -20.51 2.51 6.18
C MET A 102 -21.87 3.08 5.79
N LEU A 103 -22.57 3.73 6.72
CA LEU A 103 -23.84 4.42 6.45
C LEU A 103 -23.64 5.63 5.52
N ALA A 104 -22.56 6.39 5.71
CA ALA A 104 -22.17 7.49 4.81
C ALA A 104 -21.82 6.98 3.41
N SER A 105 -21.08 5.86 3.33
CA SER A 105 -20.75 5.18 2.07
C SER A 105 -21.97 4.63 1.36
N TYR A 106 -22.93 4.08 2.10
CA TYR A 106 -24.21 3.63 1.60
C TYR A 106 -25.04 4.79 1.04
N ALA A 107 -25.21 5.87 1.80
CA ALA A 107 -25.98 7.04 1.39
C ALA A 107 -25.41 7.70 0.13
N TRP A 108 -24.08 7.76 0.00
CA TRP A 108 -23.41 8.25 -1.20
C TRP A 108 -23.51 7.25 -2.37
N GLY A 109 -23.36 5.96 -2.09
CA GLY A 109 -23.50 4.88 -3.08
C GLY A 109 -24.86 4.88 -3.79
N ARG A 110 -25.94 5.19 -3.06
CA ARG A 110 -27.29 5.32 -3.63
C ARG A 110 -27.44 6.46 -4.65
N GLN A 111 -26.51 7.41 -4.64
CA GLN A 111 -26.50 8.55 -5.57
C GLN A 111 -25.62 8.28 -6.80
N VAL A 112 -24.86 7.17 -6.82
CA VAL A 112 -24.02 6.81 -7.96
C VAL A 112 -24.91 6.35 -9.11
N THR A 113 -24.87 7.11 -10.21
CA THR A 113 -25.66 6.82 -11.42
C THR A 113 -25.02 5.72 -12.27
N GLY A 114 -25.83 5.08 -13.12
CA GLY A 114 -25.35 4.08 -14.09
C GLY A 114 -24.19 4.58 -14.96
N PRO A 115 -24.26 5.77 -15.59
CA PRO A 115 -23.14 6.30 -16.36
C PRO A 115 -21.86 6.52 -15.54
N GLN A 116 -21.98 6.98 -14.29
CA GLN A 116 -20.83 7.14 -13.40
C GLN A 116 -20.19 5.79 -13.01
N PHE A 117 -21.01 4.76 -12.83
CA PHE A 117 -20.55 3.39 -12.58
C PHE A 117 -19.81 2.81 -13.80
N VAL A 118 -20.38 2.94 -15.00
CA VAL A 118 -19.74 2.50 -16.25
C VAL A 118 -18.41 3.22 -16.47
N HIS A 119 -18.36 4.54 -16.29
CA HIS A 119 -17.11 5.29 -16.38
C HIS A 119 -16.06 4.80 -15.38
N ALA A 120 -16.47 4.44 -14.16
CA ALA A 120 -15.55 3.89 -13.16
C ALA A 120 -14.98 2.51 -13.58
N LEU A 121 -15.76 1.67 -14.27
CA LEU A 121 -15.25 0.44 -14.88
C LEU A 121 -14.20 0.73 -15.97
N ASP A 122 -14.42 1.76 -16.79
CA ASP A 122 -13.45 2.18 -17.81
C ASP A 122 -12.13 2.67 -17.20
N VAL A 123 -12.19 3.39 -16.08
CA VAL A 123 -11.00 3.76 -15.29
C VAL A 123 -10.27 2.52 -14.81
N ARG A 124 -10.98 1.54 -14.21
CA ARG A 124 -10.38 0.27 -13.78
C ARG A 124 -9.69 -0.47 -14.93
N ASN A 125 -10.33 -0.52 -16.10
CA ASN A 125 -9.77 -1.14 -17.30
C ASN A 125 -8.50 -0.42 -17.80
N ARG A 126 -8.45 0.93 -17.73
CA ARG A 126 -7.25 1.71 -18.04
C ARG A 126 -6.10 1.37 -17.10
N VAL A 127 -6.38 1.31 -15.79
CA VAL A 127 -5.39 0.93 -14.77
C VAL A 127 -4.85 -0.47 -15.03
N ALA A 128 -5.74 -1.46 -15.24
CA ALA A 128 -5.34 -2.84 -15.49
C ALA A 128 -4.42 -2.95 -16.72
N ARG A 129 -4.75 -2.26 -17.82
CA ARG A 129 -3.88 -2.22 -19.01
C ARG A 129 -2.54 -1.55 -18.74
N SER A 130 -2.51 -0.46 -17.97
CA SER A 130 -1.28 0.25 -17.64
C SER A 130 -0.33 -0.60 -16.79
N ILE A 131 -0.87 -1.28 -15.77
CA ILE A 131 -0.11 -2.21 -14.93
C ILE A 131 0.34 -3.44 -15.74
N GLY A 132 -0.53 -3.99 -16.59
CA GLY A 132 -0.15 -5.08 -17.50
C GLY A 132 0.99 -4.70 -18.44
N ALA A 133 0.93 -3.49 -19.02
CA ALA A 133 2.01 -2.96 -19.86
C ALA A 133 3.31 -2.75 -19.08
N TYR A 134 3.24 -2.32 -17.81
CA TYR A 134 4.41 -2.20 -16.95
C TYR A 134 5.14 -3.54 -16.78
N PHE A 135 4.42 -4.64 -16.58
CA PHE A 135 5.01 -5.98 -16.40
C PHE A 135 5.35 -6.69 -17.72
N SER A 136 5.14 -6.05 -18.88
CA SER A 136 5.53 -6.63 -20.18
C SER A 136 7.05 -6.75 -20.36
N ASN A 137 7.83 -5.94 -19.63
CA ASN A 137 9.29 -5.89 -19.71
C ASN A 137 9.98 -5.86 -18.33
N ARG A 138 9.22 -6.18 -17.27
CA ARG A 138 9.66 -6.14 -15.88
C ARG A 138 9.06 -7.33 -15.15
N ASP A 139 9.87 -8.01 -14.35
CA ASP A 139 9.40 -9.18 -13.61
C ASP A 139 8.70 -8.80 -12.30
N LEU A 140 9.24 -7.79 -11.62
CA LEU A 140 8.87 -7.45 -10.24
C LEU A 140 8.82 -5.95 -10.02
N LEU A 141 7.93 -5.53 -9.13
CA LEU A 141 7.84 -4.19 -8.57
C LEU A 141 7.82 -4.28 -7.06
N LEU A 142 8.73 -3.56 -6.40
CA LEU A 142 8.84 -3.51 -4.96
C LEU A 142 8.31 -2.16 -4.46
N THR A 143 7.54 -2.17 -3.38
CA THR A 143 7.11 -0.97 -2.63
C THR A 143 7.13 -1.28 -1.14
N PRO A 144 7.15 -0.30 -0.22
CA PRO A 144 6.58 -0.53 1.10
C PRO A 144 5.15 -1.07 0.95
N THR A 145 4.71 -1.95 1.85
CA THR A 145 3.31 -2.42 1.82
C THR A 145 2.36 -1.27 2.21
N LEU A 146 2.71 -0.53 3.25
CA LEU A 146 2.02 0.65 3.73
C LEU A 146 3.00 1.84 3.80
N PRO A 147 2.52 3.09 3.62
CA PRO A 147 3.35 4.28 3.68
C PRO A 147 3.74 4.67 5.10
N GLU A 148 3.02 4.18 6.10
CA GLU A 148 3.16 4.53 7.52
C GLU A 148 3.24 3.27 8.38
N LEU A 149 3.79 3.42 9.58
CA LEU A 149 3.82 2.36 10.60
C LEU A 149 2.39 2.07 11.11
N PRO A 150 2.17 0.89 11.72
CA PRO A 150 0.90 0.59 12.39
C PRO A 150 0.49 1.70 13.36
N VAL A 151 -0.72 2.23 13.19
CA VAL A 151 -1.27 3.28 14.04
C VAL A 151 -1.89 2.70 15.31
N PRO A 152 -1.96 3.47 16.42
CA PRO A 152 -2.69 3.06 17.62
C PRO A 152 -4.17 2.74 17.34
N ILE A 153 -4.76 1.91 18.20
CA ILE A 153 -6.20 1.63 18.17
C ILE A 153 -6.96 2.95 18.34
N GLY A 154 -7.98 3.16 17.50
CA GLY A 154 -8.78 4.39 17.47
C GLY A 154 -8.24 5.47 16.53
N ALA A 155 -6.95 5.44 16.17
CA ALA A 155 -6.34 6.47 15.31
C ALA A 155 -6.58 6.24 13.80
N TYR A 156 -7.30 5.17 13.44
CA TYR A 156 -7.52 4.82 12.04
C TYR A 156 -8.51 5.76 11.35
N THR A 157 -9.54 6.22 12.07
CA THR A 157 -10.60 7.11 11.56
C THR A 157 -10.29 8.60 11.75
N GLU A 158 -9.20 8.93 12.45
CA GLU A 158 -8.77 10.33 12.64
C GLU A 158 -8.64 11.07 11.31
N GLY A 159 -9.30 12.23 11.21
CA GLY A 159 -9.31 13.07 10.01
C GLY A 159 -10.40 12.71 8.98
N SER A 160 -11.24 11.72 9.28
CA SER A 160 -12.39 11.33 8.46
C SER A 160 -13.74 11.56 9.15
N GLU A 161 -13.75 12.28 10.27
CA GLU A 161 -14.96 12.59 11.03
C GLU A 161 -15.96 13.37 10.17
N GLY A 162 -17.18 12.82 10.02
CA GLY A 162 -18.22 13.43 9.21
C GLY A 162 -17.97 13.39 7.69
N ALA A 163 -16.97 12.63 7.24
CA ALA A 163 -16.76 12.42 5.81
C ALA A 163 -17.96 11.73 5.17
N ASP A 164 -18.32 12.16 3.95
CA ASP A 164 -19.23 11.39 3.11
C ASP A 164 -18.55 10.12 2.58
N GLY A 165 -19.29 9.26 1.89
CA GLY A 165 -18.73 8.04 1.31
C GLY A 165 -17.48 8.29 0.47
N ARG A 166 -17.44 9.35 -0.33
CA ARG A 166 -16.27 9.70 -1.14
C ARG A 166 -15.06 10.05 -0.25
N GLY A 167 -15.26 10.89 0.76
CA GLY A 167 -14.22 11.30 1.70
C GLY A 167 -13.67 10.12 2.49
N TRP A 168 -14.55 9.23 2.96
CA TRP A 168 -14.14 8.00 3.65
C TRP A 168 -13.26 7.11 2.77
N LEU A 169 -13.67 6.84 1.53
CA LEU A 169 -12.82 6.06 0.62
C LEU A 169 -11.51 6.80 0.32
N ALA A 170 -11.52 8.10 0.06
CA ALA A 170 -10.28 8.85 -0.15
C ALA A 170 -9.30 8.71 1.02
N HIS A 171 -9.79 8.73 2.26
CA HIS A 171 -9.01 8.46 3.47
C HIS A 171 -8.40 7.05 3.47
N LEU A 172 -9.18 6.01 3.15
CA LEU A 172 -8.68 4.63 3.06
C LEU A 172 -7.59 4.46 2.00
N PHE A 173 -7.77 5.05 0.82
CA PHE A 173 -6.80 4.98 -0.28
C PHE A 173 -5.52 5.76 0.06
N HIS A 174 -5.60 6.83 0.87
CA HIS A 174 -4.41 7.53 1.37
C HIS A 174 -3.60 6.68 2.36
N ARG A 175 -4.26 5.89 3.21
CA ARG A 175 -3.61 4.99 4.18
C ARG A 175 -2.99 3.75 3.52
N SER A 176 -3.48 3.33 2.34
CA SER A 176 -3.05 2.11 1.64
C SER A 176 -2.82 2.28 0.12
N PRO A 177 -2.05 3.29 -0.33
CA PRO A 177 -1.98 3.66 -1.74
C PRO A 177 -1.29 2.62 -2.62
N PHE A 178 -0.39 1.81 -2.03
CA PHE A 178 0.43 0.86 -2.78
C PHE A 178 -0.30 -0.44 -3.13
N THR A 179 -1.27 -0.87 -2.34
CA THR A 179 -1.94 -2.17 -2.51
C THR A 179 -3.11 -2.06 -3.50
N ALA A 180 -3.79 -0.91 -3.48
CA ALA A 180 -4.97 -0.62 -4.27
C ALA A 180 -4.82 -0.88 -5.78
N ALA A 181 -3.70 -0.48 -6.38
CA ALA A 181 -3.47 -0.63 -7.81
C ALA A 181 -3.50 -2.11 -8.25
N PHE A 182 -2.99 -3.03 -7.42
CA PHE A 182 -2.93 -4.46 -7.72
C PHE A 182 -4.29 -5.15 -7.54
N ASN A 183 -5.11 -4.70 -6.59
CA ASN A 183 -6.52 -5.12 -6.48
C ASN A 183 -7.32 -4.76 -7.76
N VAL A 184 -7.11 -3.53 -8.26
CA VAL A 184 -7.81 -3.03 -9.45
C VAL A 184 -7.35 -3.75 -10.71
N ALA A 185 -6.03 -3.93 -10.86
CA ALA A 185 -5.42 -4.59 -12.01
C ALA A 185 -5.56 -6.12 -12.00
N GLY A 186 -5.81 -6.73 -10.84
CA GLY A 186 -5.91 -8.18 -10.68
C GLY A 186 -4.57 -8.91 -10.83
N THR A 187 -3.45 -8.21 -10.67
CA THR A 187 -2.11 -8.79 -10.71
C THR A 187 -1.66 -9.23 -9.32
N PRO A 188 -0.88 -10.32 -9.21
CA PRO A 188 -0.47 -10.84 -7.93
C PRO A 188 0.51 -9.91 -7.21
N ALA A 189 0.34 -9.78 -5.89
CA ALA A 189 1.25 -9.11 -4.99
C ALA A 189 1.32 -9.86 -3.65
N MET A 190 2.49 -9.84 -3.01
CA MET A 190 2.72 -10.40 -1.68
C MET A 190 3.33 -9.34 -0.77
N SER A 191 3.08 -9.44 0.54
CA SER A 191 3.77 -8.63 1.56
C SER A 191 4.68 -9.54 2.38
N VAL A 192 5.98 -9.24 2.39
CA VAL A 192 7.00 -9.98 3.15
C VAL A 192 7.55 -9.13 4.31
N PRO A 193 7.72 -9.69 5.52
CA PRO A 193 8.15 -8.93 6.69
C PRO A 193 9.67 -8.80 6.72
N LEU A 194 10.26 -7.94 5.88
CA LEU A 194 11.72 -7.86 5.74
C LEU A 194 12.39 -6.94 6.76
N SER A 195 11.63 -6.09 7.48
CA SER A 195 12.21 -5.13 8.41
C SER A 195 11.30 -4.87 9.61
N THR A 196 11.86 -4.21 10.61
CA THR A 196 11.18 -3.66 11.78
C THR A 196 11.67 -2.25 12.00
N ASP A 197 10.79 -1.37 12.47
CA ASP A 197 11.18 -0.04 12.90
C ASP A 197 12.14 -0.14 14.11
N PRO A 198 13.33 0.46 14.05
CA PRO A 198 14.33 0.31 15.11
C PRO A 198 13.97 1.02 16.41
N THR A 199 13.02 1.95 16.39
CA THR A 199 12.61 2.73 17.56
C THR A 199 11.44 2.08 18.30
N THR A 200 10.44 1.63 17.56
CA THR A 200 9.19 1.07 18.09
C THR A 200 9.16 -0.45 18.08
N GLY A 201 10.01 -1.10 17.30
CA GLY A 201 9.99 -2.54 17.06
C GLY A 201 8.85 -3.01 16.16
N LEU A 202 8.02 -2.09 15.62
CA LEU A 202 6.88 -2.45 14.79
C LEU A 202 7.31 -3.04 13.45
N PRO A 203 6.59 -4.05 12.93
CA PRO A 203 6.94 -4.69 11.66
C PRO A 203 6.75 -3.73 10.48
N ILE A 204 7.67 -3.79 9.51
CA ILE A 204 7.60 -3.07 8.24
C ILE A 204 7.51 -4.10 7.12
N GLY A 205 6.38 -4.10 6.42
CA GLY A 205 6.15 -4.95 5.25
C GLY A 205 6.75 -4.35 3.98
N ILE A 206 7.34 -5.22 3.16
CA ILE A 206 7.71 -4.91 1.78
C ILE A 206 6.76 -5.66 0.86
N GLN A 207 6.05 -4.92 0.02
CA GLN A 207 5.21 -5.48 -1.01
C GLN A 207 6.04 -5.79 -2.25
N VAL A 208 5.83 -6.97 -2.82
CA VAL A 208 6.37 -7.37 -4.11
C VAL A 208 5.23 -7.78 -5.01
N ALA A 209 5.09 -7.09 -6.15
CA ALA A 209 4.10 -7.39 -7.18
C ALA A 209 4.77 -7.94 -8.44
N ALA A 210 4.04 -8.78 -9.17
CA ALA A 210 4.48 -9.38 -10.43
C ALA A 210 3.38 -9.27 -11.51
N GLY A 211 3.72 -9.64 -12.74
CA GLY A 211 2.76 -9.73 -13.84
C GLY A 211 1.62 -10.72 -13.59
N TYR A 212 0.53 -10.58 -14.34
CA TYR A 212 -0.65 -11.45 -14.20
C TYR A 212 -0.27 -12.94 -14.31
N GLY A 213 -0.73 -13.75 -13.34
CA GLY A 213 -0.46 -15.19 -13.28
C GLY A 213 0.99 -15.57 -12.91
N ARG A 214 1.78 -14.63 -12.37
CA ARG A 214 3.20 -14.84 -11.99
C ARG A 214 3.43 -15.04 -10.48
N GLU A 215 2.48 -15.67 -9.81
CA GLU A 215 2.60 -16.11 -8.42
C GLU A 215 3.82 -17.04 -8.23
N ASP A 216 4.17 -17.82 -9.26
CA ASP A 216 5.37 -18.66 -9.32
C ASP A 216 6.65 -17.86 -8.97
N THR A 217 6.76 -16.66 -9.54
CA THR A 217 7.90 -15.77 -9.39
C THR A 217 7.93 -15.18 -7.99
N LEU A 218 6.77 -14.79 -7.48
CA LEU A 218 6.62 -14.28 -6.11
C LEU A 218 7.00 -15.36 -5.09
N PHE A 219 6.49 -16.59 -5.20
CA PHE A 219 6.82 -17.67 -4.27
C PHE A 219 8.30 -18.08 -4.33
N ARG A 220 8.89 -18.11 -5.54
CA ARG A 220 10.34 -18.36 -5.68
C ARG A 220 11.16 -17.27 -4.97
N LEU A 221 10.79 -16.01 -5.15
CA LEU A 221 11.45 -14.91 -4.45
C LEU A 221 11.24 -14.99 -2.95
N ALA A 222 10.01 -15.27 -2.48
CA ALA A 222 9.71 -15.41 -1.06
C ALA A 222 10.60 -16.46 -0.40
N GLY A 223 10.77 -17.63 -1.04
CA GLY A 223 11.66 -18.68 -0.54
C GLY A 223 13.14 -18.30 -0.53
N GLN A 224 13.59 -17.42 -1.45
CA GLN A 224 14.96 -16.88 -1.41
C GLN A 224 15.12 -15.85 -0.29
N LEU A 225 14.14 -14.95 -0.13
CA LEU A 225 14.13 -13.94 0.91
C LEU A 225 14.05 -14.58 2.31
N GLU A 226 13.27 -15.63 2.48
CA GLU A 226 13.14 -16.35 3.75
C GLU A 226 14.47 -17.01 4.16
N LYS A 227 15.23 -17.55 3.19
CA LYS A 227 16.57 -18.09 3.44
C LYS A 227 17.59 -17.01 3.76
N ALA A 228 17.51 -15.86 3.08
CA ALA A 228 18.47 -14.78 3.23
C ALA A 228 18.23 -13.93 4.48
N ALA A 229 16.97 -13.72 4.87
CA ALA A 229 16.55 -12.93 6.01
C ALA A 229 15.39 -13.60 6.76
N PRO A 230 15.64 -14.71 7.48
CA PRO A 230 14.59 -15.49 8.14
C PRO A 230 13.67 -14.64 9.04
N TRP A 231 12.36 -14.87 8.95
CA TRP A 231 11.35 -14.28 9.84
C TRP A 231 10.64 -15.28 10.74
N ALA A 232 10.79 -16.58 10.50
CA ALA A 232 10.05 -17.61 11.24
C ALA A 232 10.24 -17.54 12.77
N GLN A 233 11.41 -17.05 13.22
CA GLN A 233 11.72 -16.92 14.65
C GLN A 233 11.36 -15.55 15.24
N ARG A 234 10.76 -14.65 14.45
CA ARG A 234 10.29 -13.35 14.95
C ARG A 234 8.89 -13.51 15.50
N THR A 235 8.77 -13.50 16.83
CA THR A 235 7.49 -13.53 17.53
C THR A 235 7.16 -12.15 18.11
N PRO A 236 5.88 -11.73 18.08
CA PRO A 236 5.46 -10.54 18.82
C PRO A 236 5.50 -10.80 20.33
N ALA A 237 5.55 -9.72 21.12
CA ALA A 237 5.57 -9.80 22.59
C ALA A 237 4.35 -10.55 23.17
N VAL A 238 3.22 -10.47 22.47
CA VAL A 238 2.01 -11.25 22.76
C VAL A 238 1.79 -12.19 21.58
N TRP A 239 2.00 -13.48 21.80
CA TRP A 239 1.74 -14.52 20.81
C TRP A 239 1.21 -15.80 21.50
N ALA A 240 0.30 -16.51 20.84
CA ALA A 240 -0.21 -17.78 21.31
C ALA A 240 0.60 -18.91 20.64
N GLY A 241 1.46 -19.57 21.40
CA GLY A 241 2.22 -20.75 20.93
C GLY A 241 3.53 -21.04 21.66
N GLY A 242 3.84 -20.33 22.75
CA GLY A 242 4.93 -20.73 23.63
C GLY A 242 4.60 -22.05 24.33
N ASP A 243 5.62 -22.90 24.52
CA ASP A 243 5.51 -24.08 25.37
C ASP A 243 5.09 -23.66 26.79
N GLN A 244 3.81 -23.79 27.11
CA GLN A 244 3.38 -24.01 28.49
C GLN A 244 3.62 -25.49 28.82
N VAL A 245 4.88 -25.89 28.91
CA VAL A 245 5.30 -27.16 29.52
C VAL A 245 6.57 -26.89 30.33
N GLY A 246 6.41 -26.76 31.65
CA GLY A 246 7.51 -26.68 32.62
C GLY A 246 7.30 -25.65 33.71
#